data_AF-A0A9Q3W082-F1
#
_entry.id   AF-A0A9Q3W082-F1
#
_cell.length_a   1.000
_cell.length_b   1.000
_cell.length_c   1.000
_cell.angle_alpha   90.00
_cell.angle_beta   90.00
_cell.angle_gamma   90.00
#
_symmetry.space_group_name_H-M   'P 1'
#
loop_
_entity.id
_entity.type
_entity.pdbx_description
1 polymer ?
#
loop_
_entity_poly.entity_id
_entity_poly.type
_entity_poly.pdbx_seq_one_letter_code
_entity_poly.pdbx_strand_id
1 'polypeptide(L)'
;MLGGKPWSVTLTYYATFPKGFTPPSPPGLLHSPALKGHSLLCTNVVIDGAPEGHTTDPWAGCTMVDGARDTDHPTGASLEGNTDKGTTGSRLFLVHPDAAVAHATMTFRDGRHATAKVTAVPGTAYRAYAIPIASGQTIAAVDEYDAHNRLLNHNTQWD
;
A
#
# COMPACT_ATOMS: atom_id res chain seq x y z
N MET A 1 12.58 -11.22 0.97
CA MET A 1 13.56 -10.56 0.07
C MET A 1 12.85 -10.18 -1.23
N LEU A 2 13.26 -9.08 -1.87
CA LEU A 2 12.80 -8.61 -3.17
C LEU A 2 14.04 -8.49 -4.05
N GLY A 3 14.19 -9.34 -5.07
CA GLY A 3 15.42 -9.39 -5.87
C GLY A 3 16.69 -9.64 -5.04
N GLY A 4 16.59 -10.43 -3.97
CA GLY A 4 17.71 -10.68 -3.05
C GLY A 4 17.99 -9.56 -2.04
N LYS A 5 17.16 -8.50 -1.99
CA LYS A 5 17.28 -7.38 -1.04
C LYS A 5 16.22 -7.44 0.06
N PRO A 6 16.54 -7.03 1.31
CA PRO A 6 15.53 -6.92 2.36
C PRO A 6 14.54 -5.81 2.00
N TRP A 7 13.31 -5.93 2.47
CA TRP A 7 12.29 -4.90 2.27
C TRP A 7 11.34 -4.86 3.46
N SER A 8 10.66 -3.73 3.61
CA SER A 8 9.59 -3.53 4.59
C SER A 8 8.58 -2.52 4.09
N VAL A 9 7.33 -2.64 4.54
CA VAL A 9 6.29 -1.65 4.37
C VAL A 9 5.82 -1.24 5.75
N THR A 10 5.74 0.07 5.99
CA THR A 10 5.24 0.63 7.24
C THR A 10 4.04 1.52 6.96
N LEU A 11 2.92 1.22 7.62
CA LEU A 11 1.72 2.04 7.56
C LEU A 11 1.60 2.84 8.86
N THR A 12 1.57 4.16 8.76
CA THR A 12 1.54 5.07 9.92
C THR A 12 0.37 6.04 9.79
N TYR A 13 -0.45 6.13 10.83
CA TYR A 13 -1.55 7.09 10.91
C TYR A 13 -1.21 8.24 11.85
N TYR A 14 -1.44 9.46 11.40
CA TYR A 14 -1.36 10.69 12.18
C TYR A 14 -2.74 11.32 12.31
N ALA A 15 -3.29 11.36 13.53
CA ALA A 15 -4.61 11.95 13.80
C ALA A 15 -4.69 13.46 13.53
N THR A 16 -3.55 14.11 13.39
CA THR A 16 -3.39 15.52 13.01
C THR A 16 -2.16 15.64 12.13
N PHE A 17 -2.09 16.65 11.28
CA PHE A 17 -0.91 16.85 10.44
C PHE A 17 0.38 16.98 11.28
N PRO A 18 1.39 16.14 11.02
CA PRO A 18 2.65 16.21 11.73
C PRO A 18 3.40 17.50 11.38
N LYS A 19 4.30 17.92 12.27
CA LYS A 19 5.12 19.11 12.06
C LYS A 19 5.94 18.97 10.76
N GLY A 20 5.83 19.94 9.87
CA GLY A 20 6.57 19.97 8.61
C GLY A 20 5.81 19.39 7.41
N PHE A 21 4.62 18.82 7.62
CA PHE A 21 3.71 18.50 6.52
C PHE A 21 2.97 19.76 6.07
N THR A 22 3.01 20.06 4.78
CA THR A 22 2.22 21.15 4.18
C THR A 22 1.11 20.53 3.35
N PRO A 23 -0.17 20.61 3.78
CA PRO A 23 -1.27 20.05 2.99
C PRO A 23 -1.34 20.75 1.62
N PRO A 24 -1.64 20.00 0.54
CA PRO A 24 -1.82 20.61 -0.78
C PRO A 24 -2.97 21.62 -0.72
N SER A 25 -2.74 22.81 -1.26
CA SER A 25 -3.81 23.81 -1.42
C SER A 25 -4.78 23.35 -2.51
N PRO A 26 -6.11 23.36 -2.27
CA PRO A 26 -7.08 23.16 -3.34
C PRO A 26 -6.85 24.19 -4.46
N PRO A 27 -7.01 23.80 -5.74
CA PRO A 27 -6.88 24.75 -6.85
C PRO A 27 -7.91 25.88 -6.70
N GLY A 28 -7.43 27.14 -6.74
CA GLY A 28 -8.27 28.35 -6.70
C GLY A 28 -8.40 29.05 -5.34
N LEU A 29 -7.86 28.48 -4.25
CA LEU A 29 -7.85 29.13 -2.94
C LEU A 29 -6.41 29.39 -2.49
N LEU A 30 -5.94 30.62 -2.76
CA LEU A 30 -4.79 31.21 -2.07
C LEU A 30 -5.18 31.30 -0.59
N HIS A 31 -4.60 30.43 0.24
CA HIS A 31 -4.83 30.30 1.69
C HIS A 31 -6.11 29.52 2.05
N SER A 32 -6.09 28.20 1.89
CA SER A 32 -7.06 27.37 2.61
C SER A 32 -6.66 27.30 4.10
N PRO A 33 -7.58 27.59 5.04
CA PRO A 33 -7.33 27.35 6.45
C PRO A 33 -6.98 25.87 6.60
N ALA A 34 -6.02 25.56 7.49
CA ALA A 34 -5.64 24.19 7.82
C ALA A 34 -6.88 23.31 7.78
N LEU A 35 -6.89 22.31 6.88
CA LEU A 35 -7.99 21.37 6.65
C LEU A 35 -8.34 20.70 7.99
N LYS A 36 -9.17 21.36 8.81
CA LYS A 36 -9.48 20.95 10.17
C LYS A 36 -10.34 19.70 10.08
N GLY A 37 -9.94 18.66 10.81
CA GLY A 37 -10.61 17.36 10.81
C GLY A 37 -9.97 16.33 9.89
N HIS A 38 -9.02 16.72 9.04
CA HIS A 38 -8.25 15.78 8.22
C HIS A 38 -7.05 15.23 9.00
N SER A 39 -6.69 14.02 8.64
CA SER A 39 -5.58 13.24 9.17
C SER A 39 -4.63 12.84 8.05
N LEU A 40 -3.50 12.23 8.39
CA LEU A 40 -2.52 11.77 7.41
C LEU A 40 -2.29 10.27 7.57
N LEU A 41 -2.38 9.53 6.46
CA LEU A 41 -1.97 8.14 6.38
C LEU A 41 -0.72 8.06 5.51
N CYS A 42 0.36 7.49 6.04
CA CYS A 42 1.62 7.34 5.33
C CYS A 42 1.95 5.88 5.12
N THR A 43 2.20 5.52 3.86
CA THR A 43 2.66 4.19 3.46
C THR A 43 4.10 4.30 3.01
N ASN A 44 5.02 3.83 3.84
CA ASN A 44 6.46 3.91 3.58
C ASN A 44 6.98 2.55 3.15
N VAL A 45 7.50 2.46 1.92
CA VAL A 45 8.16 1.28 1.40
C VAL A 45 9.67 1.49 1.45
N VAL A 46 10.38 0.55 2.08
CA VAL A 46 11.84 0.57 2.16
C VAL A 46 12.36 -0.72 1.52
N ILE A 47 13.29 -0.58 0.57
CA ILE A 47 13.96 -1.69 -0.10
C ILE A 47 15.47 -1.46 0.05
N ASP A 48 16.18 -2.45 0.57
CA ASP A 48 17.63 -2.38 0.81
C ASP A 48 18.07 -1.21 1.70
N GLY A 49 17.21 -0.84 2.66
CA GLY A 49 17.43 0.28 3.57
C GLY A 49 17.14 1.68 2.98
N ALA A 50 16.76 1.78 1.70
CA ALA A 50 16.39 3.04 1.06
C ALA A 50 14.87 3.15 0.85
N PRO A 51 14.25 4.34 1.05
CA PRO A 51 12.87 4.59 0.66
C PRO A 51 12.67 4.38 -0.86
N GLU A 52 11.53 3.79 -1.22
CA GLU A 52 11.09 3.70 -2.61
C GLU A 52 10.88 5.11 -3.21
N GLY A 53 11.21 5.29 -4.49
CA GLY A 53 11.00 6.55 -5.20
C GLY A 53 12.13 7.58 -5.13
N HIS A 54 13.21 7.33 -4.38
CA HIS A 54 14.41 8.20 -4.29
C HIS A 54 14.11 9.69 -4.00
N THR A 55 12.99 9.97 -3.35
CA THR A 55 12.59 11.32 -2.97
C THR A 55 13.17 11.68 -1.61
N THR A 56 13.58 12.94 -1.48
CA THR A 56 14.02 13.51 -0.19
C THR A 56 12.85 14.06 0.61
N ASP A 57 11.63 14.05 0.06
CA ASP A 57 10.43 14.47 0.78
C ASP A 57 10.03 13.41 1.81
N PRO A 58 10.08 13.71 3.12
CA PRO A 58 9.71 12.76 4.17
C PRO A 58 8.22 12.41 4.16
N TRP A 59 7.39 13.14 3.42
CA TRP A 59 5.96 12.89 3.29
C TRP A 59 5.59 12.20 1.97
N ALA A 60 6.58 11.77 1.21
CA ALA A 60 6.34 10.92 0.06
C ALA A 60 5.64 9.62 0.49
N GLY A 61 4.59 9.24 -0.24
CA GLY A 61 3.74 8.09 0.13
C GLY A 61 2.72 8.39 1.22
N CYS A 62 2.55 9.65 1.63
CA CYS A 62 1.46 10.08 2.50
C CYS A 62 0.27 10.60 1.70
N THR A 63 -0.94 10.29 2.18
CA THR A 63 -2.18 10.87 1.65
C THR A 63 -3.04 11.41 2.78
N MET A 64 -3.80 12.46 2.48
CA MET A 64 -4.80 13.01 3.41
C MET A 64 -6.02 12.09 3.47
N VAL A 65 -6.55 11.93 4.67
CA VAL A 65 -7.69 11.06 4.97
C VAL A 65 -8.63 11.73 5.96
N ASP A 66 -9.89 11.33 5.96
CA ASP A 66 -10.96 11.91 6.76
C ASP A 66 -11.07 11.24 8.15
N GLY A 67 -9.92 11.12 8.81
CA GLY A 67 -9.79 10.56 10.16
C GLY A 67 -9.76 9.04 10.20
N ALA A 68 -9.63 8.47 11.40
CA ALA A 68 -9.26 7.07 11.63
C ALA A 68 -10.21 6.00 11.05
N ARG A 69 -11.40 6.39 10.57
CA ARG A 69 -12.42 5.50 9.99
C ARG A 69 -12.84 5.93 8.60
N ASP A 70 -12.01 6.69 7.90
CA ASP A 70 -12.23 7.02 6.49
C ASP A 70 -12.30 5.73 5.67
N THR A 71 -13.50 5.41 5.20
CA THR A 71 -13.80 4.27 4.32
C THR A 71 -13.80 4.64 2.85
N ASP A 72 -13.76 5.94 2.54
CA ASP A 72 -13.75 6.46 1.17
C ASP A 72 -12.30 6.62 0.65
N HIS A 73 -11.31 6.48 1.54
CA HIS A 73 -9.91 6.35 1.17
C HIS A 73 -9.74 5.22 0.14
N PRO A 74 -9.08 5.48 -1.01
CA PRO A 74 -9.03 4.52 -2.11
C PRO A 74 -8.42 3.19 -1.65
N THR A 75 -9.29 2.18 -1.54
CA THR A 75 -8.90 0.78 -1.55
C THR A 75 -8.33 0.49 -2.93
N GLY A 76 -7.12 -0.06 -2.97
CA GLY A 76 -6.46 -0.26 -4.25
C GLY A 76 -5.19 -1.06 -4.10
N ALA A 77 -4.79 -1.65 -5.22
CA ALA A 77 -3.50 -2.30 -5.36
C ALA A 77 -2.52 -1.35 -6.04
N SER A 78 -1.30 -1.24 -5.51
CA SER A 78 -0.18 -0.55 -6.15
C SER A 78 0.99 -1.52 -6.38
N LEU A 79 1.79 -1.21 -7.41
CA LEU A 79 3.04 -1.89 -7.70
C LEU A 79 4.19 -0.93 -7.41
N GLU A 80 4.93 -1.21 -6.34
CA GLU A 80 6.08 -0.42 -5.89
C GLU A 80 7.39 -1.09 -6.28
N GLY A 81 8.42 -0.35 -6.68
CA GLY A 81 9.67 -0.99 -7.12
C GLY A 81 10.75 -0.03 -7.56
N ASN A 82 12.00 -0.39 -7.25
CA ASN A 82 13.18 0.45 -7.50
C ASN A 82 13.69 0.43 -8.96
N THR A 83 13.17 -0.47 -9.81
CA THR A 83 13.56 -0.60 -11.23
C THR A 83 12.39 -1.15 -12.04
N ASP A 84 12.18 -0.63 -13.26
CA ASP A 84 11.30 -1.16 -14.29
C ASP A 84 9.97 -1.73 -13.77
N LYS A 85 8.97 -0.87 -13.50
CA LYS A 85 7.66 -1.33 -12.98
C LYS A 85 6.83 -2.19 -13.98
N GLY A 86 7.42 -2.58 -15.12
CA GLY A 86 6.87 -3.49 -16.13
C GLY A 86 7.17 -4.97 -15.82
N THR A 87 7.53 -5.77 -16.84
CA THR A 87 7.84 -7.21 -16.68
C THR A 87 9.29 -7.51 -16.31
N THR A 88 10.17 -6.51 -16.36
CA THR A 88 11.58 -6.61 -15.98
C THR A 88 11.76 -6.06 -14.56
N GLY A 89 12.61 -6.63 -13.71
CA GLY A 89 12.84 -6.09 -12.36
C GLY A 89 11.92 -6.63 -11.26
N SER A 90 12.30 -6.41 -10.00
CA SER A 90 11.53 -6.89 -8.84
C SER A 90 10.63 -5.78 -8.29
N ARG A 91 9.38 -6.13 -7.98
CA ARG A 91 8.32 -5.21 -7.54
C ARG A 91 7.57 -5.74 -6.33
N LEU A 92 7.00 -4.86 -5.55
CA LEU A 92 6.19 -5.15 -4.39
C LEU A 92 4.74 -4.83 -4.73
N PHE A 93 3.88 -5.84 -4.57
CA PHE A 93 2.44 -5.66 -4.69
C PHE A 93 1.89 -5.28 -3.33
N LEU A 94 1.32 -4.10 -3.22
CA LEU A 94 0.80 -3.53 -1.98
C LEU A 94 -0.68 -3.26 -2.12
N VAL A 95 -1.48 -3.70 -1.16
CA VAL A 95 -2.95 -3.54 -1.22
C VAL A 95 -3.46 -2.99 0.09
N HIS A 96 -4.42 -2.07 0.00
CA HIS A 96 -5.29 -1.64 1.09
C HIS A 96 -6.65 -2.34 0.96
N PRO A 97 -6.84 -3.51 1.59
CA PRO A 97 -8.02 -4.33 1.36
C PRO A 97 -9.21 -3.90 2.22
N ASP A 98 -10.38 -4.43 1.88
CA ASP A 98 -11.60 -4.33 2.68
C ASP A 98 -11.43 -4.92 4.10
N ALA A 99 -12.28 -4.45 5.01
CA ALA A 99 -12.23 -4.82 6.43
C ALA A 99 -12.42 -6.33 6.70
N ALA A 100 -13.09 -7.05 5.80
CA ALA A 100 -13.33 -8.48 5.92
C ALA A 100 -12.12 -9.35 5.55
N VAL A 101 -11.15 -8.81 4.79
CA VAL A 101 -9.97 -9.55 4.33
C VAL A 101 -8.98 -9.74 5.47
N ALA A 102 -8.55 -10.98 5.68
CA ALA A 102 -7.57 -11.37 6.69
C ALA A 102 -6.21 -11.77 6.08
N HIS A 103 -6.22 -12.33 4.86
CA HIS A 103 -5.02 -12.69 4.12
C HIS A 103 -5.31 -12.78 2.61
N ALA A 104 -4.24 -12.80 1.83
CA ALA A 104 -4.30 -12.94 0.38
C ALA A 104 -3.29 -13.97 -0.12
N THR A 105 -3.62 -14.61 -1.24
CA THR A 105 -2.77 -15.51 -2.01
C THR A 105 -2.61 -14.96 -3.42
N MET A 106 -1.38 -14.72 -3.82
CA MET A 106 -1.02 -14.39 -5.20
C MET A 106 -0.58 -15.66 -5.91
N THR A 107 -1.18 -15.92 -7.07
CA THR A 107 -0.80 -16.99 -7.99
C THR A 107 -0.04 -16.39 -9.17
N PHE A 108 1.15 -16.90 -9.44
CA PHE A 108 1.96 -16.51 -10.59
C PHE A 108 1.65 -17.40 -11.80
N ARG A 109 1.91 -16.89 -13.01
CA ARG A 109 1.65 -17.64 -14.27
C ARG A 109 2.45 -18.94 -14.41
N ASP A 110 3.54 -19.09 -13.66
CA ASP A 110 4.31 -20.33 -13.59
C ASP A 110 3.77 -21.34 -12.56
N GLY A 111 2.62 -21.05 -11.95
CA GLY A 111 1.95 -21.89 -10.96
C GLY A 111 2.49 -21.76 -9.54
N ARG A 112 3.50 -20.91 -9.28
CA ARG A 112 3.93 -20.62 -7.91
C ARG A 112 2.91 -19.75 -7.18
N HIS A 113 2.93 -19.82 -5.86
CA HIS A 113 2.08 -18.99 -5.00
C HIS A 113 2.90 -18.23 -3.97
N ALA A 114 2.39 -17.08 -3.55
CA ALA A 114 2.87 -16.32 -2.40
C ALA A 114 1.68 -15.85 -1.56
N THR A 115 1.82 -15.88 -0.24
CA THR A 115 0.75 -15.51 0.70
C THR A 115 1.18 -14.36 1.59
N ALA A 116 0.27 -13.45 1.89
CA ALA A 116 0.49 -12.38 2.86
C ALA A 116 -0.69 -12.27 3.83
N LYS A 117 -0.38 -12.01 5.10
CA LYS A 117 -1.39 -11.65 6.10
C LYS A 117 -1.65 -10.15 6.05
N VAL A 118 -2.89 -9.77 6.30
CA VAL A 118 -3.27 -8.37 6.49
C VAL A 118 -2.75 -7.88 7.84
N THR A 119 -2.14 -6.71 7.84
CA THR A 119 -1.75 -5.98 9.05
C THR A 119 -2.60 -4.72 9.16
N ALA A 120 -3.11 -4.44 10.36
CA ALA A 120 -3.93 -3.26 10.63
C ALA A 120 -3.19 -2.27 11.55
N VAL A 121 -3.45 -0.97 11.35
CA VAL A 121 -2.99 0.07 12.27
C VAL A 121 -3.96 0.10 13.47
N PRO A 122 -3.46 -0.15 14.71
CA PRO A 122 -4.33 -0.20 15.88
C PRO A 122 -5.19 1.06 16.06
N GLY A 123 -6.47 0.86 16.39
CA GLY A 123 -7.41 1.97 16.62
C GLY A 123 -7.94 2.66 15.37
N THR A 124 -7.62 2.16 14.17
CA THR A 124 -8.07 2.73 12.89
C THR A 124 -8.68 1.65 11.99
N ALA A 125 -9.30 2.07 10.89
CA ALA A 125 -9.76 1.18 9.82
C ALA A 125 -8.62 0.73 8.88
N TYR A 126 -7.49 1.44 8.89
CA TYR A 126 -6.41 1.24 7.92
C TYR A 126 -5.70 -0.09 8.09
N ARG A 127 -5.46 -0.73 6.96
CA ARG A 127 -4.85 -2.04 6.86
C ARG A 127 -4.16 -2.19 5.52
N ALA A 128 -3.19 -3.10 5.47
CA ALA A 128 -2.49 -3.44 4.25
C ALA A 128 -1.93 -4.86 4.28
N TYR A 129 -1.66 -5.41 3.11
CA TYR A 129 -0.74 -6.54 2.93
C TYR A 129 0.21 -6.25 1.76
N ALA A 130 1.37 -6.90 1.77
CA ALA A 130 2.34 -6.76 0.70
C ALA A 130 2.92 -8.12 0.27
N ILE A 131 3.05 -8.34 -1.03
CA ILE A 131 3.62 -9.56 -1.63
C ILE A 131 4.77 -9.18 -2.57
N PRO A 132 5.98 -9.74 -2.39
CA PRO A 132 7.08 -9.48 -3.31
C PRO A 132 6.89 -10.30 -4.60
N ILE A 133 7.19 -9.66 -5.72
CA ILE A 133 7.18 -10.23 -7.06
C ILE A 133 8.61 -10.13 -7.60
N ALA A 134 9.25 -11.27 -7.83
CA ALA A 134 10.60 -11.31 -8.37
C ALA A 134 10.62 -10.96 -9.87
N SER A 135 11.82 -10.63 -10.37
CA SER A 135 12.03 -10.38 -11.80
C SER A 135 11.52 -11.53 -12.67
N GLY A 136 10.78 -11.18 -13.73
CA GLY A 136 10.17 -12.14 -14.65
C GLY A 136 8.92 -12.86 -14.11
N GLN A 137 8.49 -12.61 -12.87
CA GLN A 137 7.23 -13.15 -12.35
C GLN A 137 6.05 -12.28 -12.79
N THR A 138 5.06 -12.93 -13.39
CA THR A 138 3.80 -12.31 -13.79
C THR A 138 2.66 -12.85 -12.94
N ILE A 139 1.80 -11.96 -12.46
CA ILE A 139 0.60 -12.30 -11.70
C ILE A 139 -0.38 -13.00 -12.66
N ALA A 140 -0.97 -14.10 -12.20
CA ALA A 140 -2.09 -14.76 -12.86
C ALA A 140 -3.41 -14.45 -12.13
N ALA A 141 -3.37 -14.50 -10.79
CA ALA A 141 -4.51 -14.20 -9.96
C ALA A 141 -4.08 -13.67 -8.58
N VAL A 142 -4.98 -12.94 -7.93
CA VAL A 142 -4.91 -12.59 -6.52
C VAL A 142 -6.24 -12.97 -5.88
N ASP A 143 -6.16 -13.84 -4.88
CA ASP A 143 -7.28 -14.31 -4.09
C ASP A 143 -7.22 -13.70 -2.70
N GLU A 144 -8.34 -13.17 -2.20
CA GLU A 144 -8.44 -12.60 -0.86
C GLU A 144 -9.44 -13.40 -0.03
N TYR A 145 -9.10 -13.62 1.24
CA TYR A 145 -9.82 -14.53 2.12
C TYR A 145 -10.15 -13.87 3.45
N ASP A 146 -11.27 -14.27 4.04
CA ASP A 146 -11.62 -13.92 5.40
C ASP A 146 -10.83 -14.72 6.46
N ALA A 147 -11.10 -14.45 7.74
CA ALA A 147 -10.46 -15.14 8.85
C ALA A 147 -10.82 -16.65 8.96
N HIS A 148 -11.84 -17.11 8.25
CA HIS A 148 -12.28 -18.50 8.19
C HIS A 148 -11.82 -19.21 6.92
N ASN A 149 -10.91 -18.60 6.15
CA ASN A 149 -10.41 -19.07 4.85
C ASN A 149 -11.49 -19.17 3.77
N ARG A 150 -12.56 -18.37 3.87
CA ARG A 150 -13.55 -18.24 2.79
C ARG A 150 -13.05 -17.23 1.79
N LEU A 151 -13.06 -17.61 0.51
CA LEU A 151 -12.73 -16.72 -0.60
C LEU A 151 -13.74 -15.56 -0.64
N LEU A 152 -13.24 -14.34 -0.58
CA LEU A 152 -14.01 -13.10 -0.68
C LEU A 152 -13.91 -12.49 -2.07
N ASN A 153 -12.73 -12.57 -2.68
CA ASN A 153 -12.42 -11.95 -3.96
C ASN A 153 -11.45 -12.82 -4.75
N HIS A 154 -11.63 -12.88 -6.07
CA HIS A 154 -10.75 -13.53 -7.03
C HIS A 154 -10.51 -12.56 -8.18
N ASN A 155 -9.32 -11.97 -8.25
CA ASN A 155 -8.96 -11.01 -9.28
C ASN A 155 -7.92 -11.59 -10.24
N THR A 156 -8.25 -11.64 -11.53
CA THR A 156 -7.37 -12.12 -12.61
C THR A 156 -6.97 -11.03 -13.60
N GLN A 157 -7.44 -9.79 -13.42
CA GLN A 157 -7.17 -8.68 -14.32
C GLN A 157 -5.81 -8.06 -14.01
N TRP A 158 -4.75 -8.73 -14.48
CA TRP A 158 -3.35 -8.36 -14.21
C TRP A 158 -2.48 -8.40 -15.47
N ASP A 159 -3.11 -8.20 -16.64
CA ASP A 159 -2.43 -8.10 -17.94
C ASP A 159 -1.65 -6.78 -18.09
#